data_AF-A0A284VQI9-F1
#
_entry.id   AF-A0A284VQI9-F1
#
_cell.length_a   1.000
_cell.length_b   1.000
_cell.length_c   1.000
_cell.angle_alpha   90.00
_cell.angle_beta   90.00
_cell.angle_gamma   90.00
#
_symmetry.space_group_name_H-M   'P 1'
#
loop_
_entity.id
_entity.type
_entity.pdbx_description
1 polymer ?
#
loop_
_entity_poly.entity_id
_entity_poly.type
_entity_poly.pdbx_seq_one_letter_code
_entity_poly.pdbx_strand_id
1 'polypeptide(L)'
;MAEPRFKKAMETKYAKEWGSNKVGSTAKSKITDKKTKYLRLGYTQNPRKVEMAKCGAAITKKRGLQAYDPKLHLAGIPMGQRQLTPYTISGTDIVCDGDDLHFVNNAAMQQEWDDIRRTCIVGLDLAHETLEKRLGKEVTPETINYYLEVLNHAMPGAAIVQEHMVETHPALVDDCYVKIFTGDETLQDEVDKQFVINIDNEFPDAQAKQIKAGIGKTSWQAVHIPTIVTRTEDGPGTSRWMAMQVGMTFISAYHMCAGEAAVGELAFTAKHAGLVEMGDMIPARRARGPNEPGGLSFGHMCDIVQTSRKTPDDPCNVVLQLASAASMLYDQIWLGGYMSGGVGFTMYATPAYTNDILDDYVYWGADYCQKKYGKPGSAKATIETVKDIGTEVTLYGIEAYEKYPTTLEDHFGGSQRATVLAIAAGTATAMATGHSNAGLSAWYLSMYLHKEAWGRLGFYGYDLQDQCGATNVFSLGSDEGCLGEVRGANYPNYAMNVGHQGGYSSVVCAAHAGKKDAFCANPLVKSCFADDLVNFDFADPRGAFGKAALREWDRCAGERAFVIPAK
;
A
#
# COMPACT_ATOMS: atom_id res chain seq x y z
N MET A 1 -33.60 3.77 3.90
CA MET A 1 -32.17 3.47 3.65
C MET A 1 -31.64 4.56 2.74
N ALA A 2 -30.41 5.03 2.98
CA ALA A 2 -29.72 5.88 2.04
C ALA A 2 -29.54 5.14 0.70
N GLU A 3 -29.33 5.88 -0.37
CA GLU A 3 -29.00 5.31 -1.68
C GLU A 3 -27.63 4.63 -1.63
N PRO A 4 -27.45 3.39 -2.14
CA PRO A 4 -26.17 2.70 -2.07
C PRO A 4 -25.06 3.47 -2.81
N ARG A 5 -23.87 3.55 -2.22
CA ARG A 5 -22.73 4.33 -2.77
C ARG A 5 -22.31 3.82 -4.15
N PHE A 6 -22.34 2.50 -4.37
CA PHE A 6 -21.98 1.86 -5.64
C PHE A 6 -22.97 2.10 -6.78
N LYS A 7 -24.16 2.69 -6.52
CA LYS A 7 -25.22 2.80 -7.54
C LYS A 7 -24.73 3.49 -8.82
N LYS A 8 -24.06 4.64 -8.68
CA LYS A 8 -23.55 5.44 -9.82
C LYS A 8 -22.52 4.64 -10.62
N ALA A 9 -21.64 3.91 -9.95
CA ALA A 9 -20.64 3.05 -10.58
C ALA A 9 -21.32 1.89 -11.33
N MET A 10 -22.31 1.23 -10.74
CA MET A 10 -23.06 0.14 -11.40
C MET A 10 -23.86 0.62 -12.62
N GLU A 11 -24.46 1.80 -12.54
CA GLU A 11 -25.14 2.41 -13.69
C GLU A 11 -24.15 2.75 -14.81
N THR A 12 -22.98 3.29 -14.46
CA THR A 12 -21.92 3.58 -15.44
C THR A 12 -21.38 2.30 -16.08
N LYS A 13 -21.19 1.25 -15.29
CA LYS A 13 -20.62 -0.03 -15.71
C LYS A 13 -21.57 -0.89 -16.54
N TYR A 14 -22.87 -0.89 -16.21
CA TYR A 14 -23.87 -1.84 -16.76
C TYR A 14 -25.10 -1.21 -17.41
N ALA A 15 -25.22 0.12 -17.45
CA ALA A 15 -26.29 0.81 -18.15
C ALA A 15 -25.81 1.82 -19.20
N LYS A 16 -24.50 2.09 -19.28
CA LYS A 16 -23.89 2.95 -20.32
C LYS A 16 -22.90 2.15 -21.17
N GLU A 17 -22.81 2.50 -22.44
CA GLU A 17 -21.84 1.90 -23.35
C GLU A 17 -20.41 2.31 -22.96
N TRP A 18 -19.49 1.35 -23.03
CA TRP A 18 -18.05 1.58 -22.88
C TRP A 18 -17.31 0.97 -24.07
N GLY A 19 -16.57 1.80 -24.80
CA GLY A 19 -16.02 1.42 -26.10
C GLY A 19 -17.14 1.10 -27.09
N SER A 20 -17.22 -0.16 -27.50
CA SER A 20 -18.28 -0.68 -28.37
C SER A 20 -18.94 -1.94 -27.78
N ASN A 21 -18.99 -2.04 -26.45
CA ASN A 21 -19.59 -3.17 -25.73
C ASN A 21 -21.13 -3.21 -25.82
N LYS A 22 -21.76 -2.17 -26.37
CA LYS A 22 -23.21 -2.07 -26.61
C LYS A 22 -24.08 -2.25 -25.35
N VAL A 23 -23.50 -2.07 -24.16
CA VAL A 23 -24.26 -2.03 -22.89
C VAL A 23 -25.27 -0.87 -22.96
N GLY A 24 -26.50 -1.09 -22.49
CA GLY A 24 -27.58 -0.10 -22.53
C GLY A 24 -28.23 0.16 -23.90
N SER A 25 -27.59 -0.25 -25.01
CA SER A 25 -28.09 -0.01 -26.37
C SER A 25 -29.20 -0.96 -26.83
N THR A 26 -29.33 -2.13 -26.19
CA THR A 26 -30.25 -3.21 -26.62
C THR A 26 -31.45 -3.42 -25.69
N ALA A 27 -31.44 -2.83 -24.49
CA ALA A 27 -32.57 -2.68 -23.55
C ALA A 27 -32.14 -1.75 -22.39
N LYS A 28 -33.09 -1.02 -21.77
CA LYS A 28 -32.84 -0.32 -20.50
C LYS A 28 -32.65 -1.36 -19.38
N SER A 29 -31.41 -1.65 -19.02
CA SER A 29 -31.06 -2.49 -17.87
C SER A 29 -31.12 -1.67 -16.59
N LYS A 30 -31.78 -2.21 -15.56
CA LYS A 30 -31.66 -1.72 -14.19
C LYS A 30 -30.55 -2.49 -13.50
N ILE A 31 -29.88 -1.86 -12.54
CA ILE A 31 -28.81 -2.50 -11.75
C ILE A 31 -29.31 -3.68 -10.87
N THR A 32 -30.63 -3.80 -10.72
CA THR A 32 -31.33 -4.89 -10.01
C THR A 32 -31.77 -6.04 -10.92
N ASP A 33 -31.58 -5.94 -12.24
CA ASP A 33 -32.06 -6.95 -13.18
C ASP A 33 -31.21 -8.22 -13.08
N LYS A 34 -31.89 -9.38 -12.98
CA LYS A 34 -31.23 -10.71 -12.86
C LYS A 34 -30.85 -11.33 -14.21
N LYS A 35 -31.13 -10.65 -15.31
CA LYS A 35 -30.91 -11.15 -16.67
C LYS A 35 -30.31 -10.05 -17.52
N THR A 36 -29.28 -10.40 -18.28
CA THR A 36 -28.67 -9.54 -19.31
C THR A 36 -28.46 -10.34 -20.59
N LYS A 37 -28.22 -9.64 -21.72
CA LYS A 37 -27.91 -10.25 -23.01
C LYS A 37 -26.41 -10.20 -23.26
N TYR A 38 -25.79 -11.35 -23.47
CA TYR A 38 -24.38 -11.43 -23.88
C TYR A 38 -24.28 -11.45 -25.41
N LEU A 39 -23.68 -10.40 -25.97
CA LEU A 39 -23.61 -10.17 -27.43
C LEU A 39 -22.43 -10.85 -28.11
N ARG A 40 -21.50 -11.47 -27.34
CA ARG A 40 -20.36 -12.23 -27.86
C ARG A 40 -19.49 -11.44 -28.85
N LEU A 41 -19.32 -10.15 -28.57
CA LEU A 41 -18.58 -9.23 -29.44
C LEU A 41 -17.06 -9.49 -29.44
N GLY A 42 -16.57 -10.31 -28.51
CA GLY A 42 -15.14 -10.62 -28.38
C GLY A 42 -14.35 -9.41 -27.88
N TYR A 43 -13.02 -9.45 -28.05
CA TYR A 43 -12.13 -8.43 -27.52
C TYR A 43 -12.28 -7.07 -28.22
N THR A 44 -12.82 -7.05 -29.44
CA THR A 44 -12.97 -5.84 -30.26
C THR A 44 -13.95 -4.83 -29.67
N GLN A 45 -14.76 -5.23 -28.69
CA GLN A 45 -15.64 -4.33 -27.97
C GLN A 45 -14.91 -3.32 -27.09
N ASN A 46 -13.67 -3.62 -26.70
CA ASN A 46 -12.89 -2.85 -25.74
C ASN A 46 -11.71 -2.15 -26.44
N PRO A 47 -11.60 -0.81 -26.35
CA PRO A 47 -10.58 -0.05 -27.05
C PRO A 47 -9.16 -0.43 -26.60
N ARG A 48 -8.94 -0.66 -25.29
CA ARG A 48 -7.63 -1.07 -24.78
C ARG A 48 -7.22 -2.45 -25.31
N LYS A 49 -8.14 -3.42 -25.36
CA LYS A 49 -7.84 -4.73 -25.97
C LYS A 49 -7.51 -4.64 -27.47
N VAL A 50 -8.18 -3.75 -28.20
CA VAL A 50 -7.87 -3.49 -29.62
C VAL A 50 -6.47 -2.89 -29.78
N GLU A 51 -6.10 -1.92 -28.94
CA GLU A 51 -4.74 -1.39 -28.89
C GLU A 51 -3.71 -2.49 -28.62
N MET A 52 -3.93 -3.31 -27.59
CA MET A 52 -3.03 -4.41 -27.24
C MET A 52 -2.86 -5.41 -28.38
N ALA A 53 -3.95 -5.76 -29.09
CA ALA A 53 -3.88 -6.66 -30.24
C ALA A 53 -3.05 -6.06 -31.40
N LYS A 54 -3.20 -4.77 -31.66
CA LYS A 54 -2.40 -4.05 -32.68
C LYS A 54 -0.92 -4.01 -32.30
N CYS A 55 -0.61 -3.70 -31.04
CA CYS A 55 0.77 -3.71 -30.52
C CYS A 55 1.39 -5.12 -30.59
N GLY A 56 0.64 -6.14 -30.18
CA GLY A 56 1.07 -7.55 -30.27
C GLY A 56 1.43 -7.96 -31.69
N ALA A 57 0.57 -7.65 -32.67
CA ALA A 57 0.85 -7.91 -34.08
C ALA A 57 2.11 -7.17 -34.60
N ALA A 58 2.28 -5.90 -34.22
CA ALA A 58 3.45 -5.11 -34.58
C ALA A 58 4.75 -5.69 -33.99
N ILE A 59 4.72 -6.13 -32.73
CA ILE A 59 5.86 -6.79 -32.06
C ILE A 59 6.19 -8.10 -32.77
N THR A 60 5.20 -8.95 -33.06
CA THR A 60 5.39 -10.21 -33.80
C THR A 60 6.11 -9.96 -35.12
N LYS A 61 5.65 -8.96 -35.89
CA LYS A 61 6.29 -8.57 -37.16
C LYS A 61 7.73 -8.07 -36.95
N LYS A 62 7.97 -7.21 -35.96
CA LYS A 62 9.28 -6.60 -35.70
C LYS A 62 10.32 -7.62 -35.27
N ARG A 63 9.96 -8.58 -34.41
CA ARG A 63 10.91 -9.54 -33.81
C ARG A 63 10.93 -10.92 -34.48
N GLY A 64 9.99 -11.20 -35.41
CA GLY A 64 9.89 -12.49 -36.10
C GLY A 64 9.41 -13.66 -35.23
N LEU A 65 8.81 -13.39 -34.07
CA LEU A 65 8.36 -14.39 -33.10
C LEU A 65 7.01 -13.99 -32.51
N GLN A 66 6.07 -14.93 -32.45
CA GLN A 66 4.71 -14.73 -31.93
C GLN A 66 4.70 -13.98 -30.60
N ALA A 67 3.94 -12.89 -30.53
CA ALA A 67 3.67 -12.11 -29.33
C ALA A 67 2.19 -12.21 -28.94
N TYR A 68 1.65 -11.20 -28.24
CA TYR A 68 0.25 -11.16 -27.83
C TYR A 68 -0.68 -11.32 -29.04
N ASP A 69 -1.57 -12.32 -28.97
CA ASP A 69 -2.66 -12.53 -29.91
C ASP A 69 -3.92 -12.97 -29.14
N PRO A 70 -4.99 -12.15 -29.14
CA PRO A 70 -6.21 -12.47 -28.41
C PRO A 70 -6.93 -13.73 -28.94
N LYS A 71 -6.58 -14.22 -30.14
CA LYS A 71 -7.16 -15.45 -30.72
C LYS A 71 -6.58 -16.73 -30.12
N LEU A 72 -5.44 -16.66 -29.44
CA LEU A 72 -4.85 -17.84 -28.79
C LEU A 72 -5.53 -18.20 -27.45
N HIS A 73 -6.37 -17.31 -26.92
CA HIS A 73 -7.12 -17.58 -25.69
C HIS A 73 -8.06 -18.78 -25.87
N LEU A 74 -8.04 -19.72 -24.91
CA LEU A 74 -8.86 -20.93 -24.87
C LEU A 74 -9.00 -21.62 -26.25
N ALA A 75 -7.87 -21.88 -26.91
CA ALA A 75 -7.80 -22.56 -28.20
C ALA A 75 -8.70 -21.93 -29.30
N GLY A 76 -8.84 -20.59 -29.32
CA GLY A 76 -9.57 -19.88 -30.37
C GLY A 76 -10.73 -19.03 -29.89
N ILE A 77 -11.13 -19.12 -28.61
CA ILE A 77 -12.24 -18.34 -28.05
C ILE A 77 -11.69 -17.08 -27.39
N PRO A 78 -11.76 -15.89 -28.05
CA PRO A 78 -11.24 -14.66 -27.46
C PRO A 78 -12.07 -14.23 -26.25
N MET A 79 -11.41 -13.47 -25.35
CA MET A 79 -12.08 -12.74 -24.26
C MET A 79 -13.20 -11.83 -24.80
N GLY A 80 -14.14 -11.44 -23.93
CA GLY A 80 -15.26 -10.56 -24.30
C GLY A 80 -16.48 -11.30 -24.86
N GLN A 81 -16.71 -12.55 -24.42
CA GLN A 81 -17.97 -13.25 -24.71
C GLN A 81 -19.15 -12.61 -23.95
N ARG A 82 -18.89 -12.15 -22.72
CA ARG A 82 -19.70 -11.17 -21.99
C ARG A 82 -19.16 -9.76 -22.21
N GLN A 83 -19.82 -8.76 -21.64
CA GLN A 83 -19.40 -7.38 -21.73
C GLN A 83 -18.08 -7.16 -20.98
N LEU A 84 -17.14 -6.48 -21.63
CA LEU A 84 -15.96 -5.92 -20.98
C LEU A 84 -16.34 -4.51 -20.53
N THR A 85 -16.39 -4.29 -19.22
CA THR A 85 -16.96 -3.09 -18.60
C THR A 85 -15.90 -2.37 -17.77
N PRO A 86 -16.00 -1.04 -17.63
CA PRO A 86 -14.98 -0.25 -16.95
C PRO A 86 -15.07 -0.39 -15.42
N TYR A 87 -14.11 0.22 -14.73
CA TYR A 87 -14.08 0.36 -13.28
C TYR A 87 -14.02 1.84 -12.93
N THR A 88 -14.85 2.26 -11.99
CA THR A 88 -14.78 3.58 -11.37
C THR A 88 -13.85 3.45 -10.16
N ILE A 89 -12.84 4.30 -10.03
CA ILE A 89 -12.02 4.34 -8.80
C ILE A 89 -12.91 4.84 -7.66
N SER A 90 -13.02 4.07 -6.58
CA SER A 90 -13.89 4.40 -5.45
C SER A 90 -13.60 5.80 -4.90
N GLY A 91 -14.64 6.54 -4.51
CA GLY A 91 -14.54 7.91 -4.00
C GLY A 91 -14.20 8.96 -5.07
N THR A 92 -14.13 8.59 -6.35
CA THR A 92 -13.81 9.51 -7.46
C THR A 92 -14.80 9.35 -8.62
N ASP A 93 -14.66 10.23 -9.62
CA ASP A 93 -15.36 10.11 -10.91
C ASP A 93 -14.48 9.50 -12.02
N ILE A 94 -13.30 8.97 -11.68
CA ILE A 94 -12.35 8.42 -12.65
C ILE A 94 -12.82 7.03 -13.08
N VAL A 95 -13.11 6.88 -14.37
CA VAL A 95 -13.55 5.62 -14.99
C VAL A 95 -12.48 5.14 -15.95
N CYS A 96 -12.01 3.90 -15.78
CA CYS A 96 -10.90 3.34 -16.54
C CYS A 96 -11.14 1.88 -16.95
N ASP A 97 -10.34 1.41 -17.92
CA ASP A 97 -10.28 0.00 -18.27
C ASP A 97 -9.55 -0.79 -17.18
N GLY A 98 -10.01 -2.01 -16.87
CA GLY A 98 -9.36 -2.85 -15.86
C GLY A 98 -7.90 -3.23 -16.21
N ASP A 99 -7.55 -3.23 -17.50
CA ASP A 99 -6.17 -3.41 -17.96
C ASP A 99 -5.25 -2.26 -17.51
N ASP A 100 -5.77 -1.05 -17.33
CA ASP A 100 -5.02 0.13 -16.89
C ASP A 100 -4.84 0.17 -15.35
N LEU A 101 -5.46 -0.79 -14.65
CA LEU A 101 -5.26 -1.04 -13.21
C LEU A 101 -4.30 -2.20 -12.94
N HIS A 102 -3.74 -2.81 -13.98
CA HIS A 102 -2.65 -3.76 -13.82
C HIS A 102 -1.36 -3.01 -13.48
N PHE A 103 -0.65 -3.40 -12.43
CA PHE A 103 0.53 -2.66 -11.94
C PHE A 103 1.61 -2.41 -13.02
N VAL A 104 1.80 -3.34 -13.97
CA VAL A 104 2.71 -3.12 -15.12
C VAL A 104 2.29 -1.95 -16.03
N ASN A 105 0.99 -1.70 -16.15
CA ASN A 105 0.43 -0.64 -16.99
C ASN A 105 0.14 0.65 -16.21
N ASN A 106 0.34 0.64 -14.88
CA ASN A 106 -0.02 1.72 -13.99
C ASN A 106 1.23 2.23 -13.26
N ALA A 107 1.70 3.41 -13.66
CA ALA A 107 2.97 3.93 -13.19
C ALA A 107 2.93 4.40 -11.73
N ALA A 108 1.76 4.85 -11.23
CA ALA A 108 1.59 5.19 -9.81
C ALA A 108 1.67 3.96 -8.91
N MET A 109 1.12 2.81 -9.32
CA MET A 109 1.24 1.56 -8.57
C MET A 109 2.69 1.08 -8.44
N GLN A 110 3.50 1.25 -9.49
CA GLN A 110 4.93 0.96 -9.43
C GLN A 110 5.66 1.95 -8.51
N GLN A 111 5.35 3.24 -8.62
CA GLN A 111 5.98 4.27 -7.80
C GLN A 111 5.62 4.14 -6.31
N GLU A 112 4.38 3.74 -5.96
CA GLU A 112 4.02 3.41 -4.57
C GLU A 112 5.00 2.38 -4.00
N TRP A 113 5.24 1.30 -4.75
CA TRP A 113 6.16 0.27 -4.29
C TRP A 113 7.61 0.74 -4.27
N ASP A 114 8.06 1.45 -5.30
CA ASP A 114 9.42 1.97 -5.35
C ASP A 114 9.72 2.93 -4.20
N ASP A 115 8.78 3.82 -3.85
CA ASP A 115 8.89 4.75 -2.73
C ASP A 115 8.93 4.04 -1.37
N ILE A 116 8.19 2.95 -1.19
CA ILE A 116 8.33 2.12 0.02
C ILE A 116 9.69 1.43 0.04
N ARG A 117 10.04 0.74 -1.04
CA ARG A 117 11.26 -0.09 -1.13
C ARG A 117 12.55 0.71 -0.96
N ARG A 118 12.59 1.92 -1.53
CA ARG A 118 13.77 2.81 -1.49
C ARG A 118 13.92 3.61 -0.20
N THR A 119 13.02 3.39 0.76
CA THR A 119 12.99 4.14 2.01
C THR A 119 13.52 3.31 3.17
N CYS A 120 14.36 3.91 4.01
CA CYS A 120 14.70 3.41 5.33
C CYS A 120 14.86 4.58 6.30
N ILE A 121 14.77 4.30 7.60
CA ILE A 121 14.92 5.32 8.65
C ILE A 121 16.18 5.00 9.47
N VAL A 122 16.99 6.01 9.77
CA VAL A 122 18.20 5.82 10.57
C VAL A 122 18.36 6.90 11.64
N GLY A 123 18.58 6.48 12.88
CA GLY A 123 18.76 7.36 14.03
C GLY A 123 20.09 8.13 13.98
N LEU A 124 20.06 9.38 14.43
CA LEU A 124 21.23 10.25 14.53
C LEU A 124 21.90 10.20 15.90
N ASP A 125 21.13 9.94 16.96
CA ASP A 125 21.61 10.10 18.34
C ASP A 125 22.84 9.23 18.66
N LEU A 126 22.82 7.95 18.28
CA LEU A 126 23.97 7.05 18.47
C LEU A 126 25.20 7.45 17.65
N ALA A 127 25.00 8.03 16.47
CA ALA A 127 26.10 8.54 15.66
C ALA A 127 26.71 9.79 16.30
N HIS A 128 25.87 10.72 16.78
CA HIS A 128 26.30 11.89 17.53
C HIS A 128 27.04 11.51 18.81
N GLU A 129 26.54 10.55 19.59
CA GLU A 129 27.24 10.03 20.76
C GLU A 129 28.62 9.43 20.42
N THR A 130 28.76 8.80 19.25
CA THR A 130 30.04 8.26 18.78
C THR A 130 31.03 9.40 18.53
N LEU A 131 30.59 10.48 17.88
CA LEU A 131 31.41 11.68 17.64
C LEU A 131 31.87 12.33 18.95
N GLU A 132 30.94 12.52 19.90
CA GLU A 132 31.21 13.15 21.19
C GLU A 132 32.17 12.30 22.04
N LYS A 133 31.86 11.02 22.21
CA LYS A 133 32.59 10.14 23.15
C LYS A 133 33.92 9.66 22.60
N ARG A 134 34.01 9.36 21.30
CA ARG A 134 35.24 8.77 20.71
C ARG A 134 36.17 9.82 20.12
N LEU A 135 35.63 10.92 19.61
CA LEU A 135 36.42 11.92 18.90
C LEU A 135 36.44 13.29 19.60
N GLY A 136 35.68 13.47 20.69
CA GLY A 136 35.59 14.74 21.40
C GLY A 136 35.02 15.87 20.54
N LYS A 137 34.21 15.53 19.53
CA LYS A 137 33.56 16.49 18.64
C LYS A 137 32.31 17.03 19.31
N GLU A 138 32.03 18.31 19.12
CA GLU A 138 30.77 18.92 19.51
C GLU A 138 29.76 18.77 18.37
N VAL A 139 28.51 18.42 18.72
CA VAL A 139 27.39 18.34 17.78
C VAL A 139 26.41 19.45 18.11
N THR A 140 26.15 20.33 17.14
CA THR A 140 25.24 21.47 17.28
C THR A 140 24.25 21.50 16.11
N PRO A 141 23.16 22.29 16.18
CA PRO A 141 22.29 22.49 15.03
C PRO A 141 23.05 22.95 13.77
N GLU A 142 24.09 23.79 13.91
CA GLU A 142 24.93 24.22 12.79
C GLU A 142 25.72 23.06 12.17
N THR A 143 26.31 22.18 12.98
CA THR A 143 27.04 21.00 12.44
C THR A 143 26.08 19.99 11.81
N ILE A 144 24.86 19.86 12.36
CA ILE A 144 23.79 19.03 11.80
C ILE A 144 23.33 19.59 10.45
N ASN A 145 23.12 20.91 10.35
CA ASN A 145 22.76 21.58 9.09
C ASN A 145 23.82 21.33 8.01
N TYR A 146 25.09 21.52 8.34
CA TYR A 146 26.19 21.26 7.40
C TYR A 146 26.26 19.77 7.02
N TYR A 147 26.08 18.86 7.98
CA TYR A 147 25.98 17.43 7.70
C TYR A 147 24.85 17.11 6.72
N LEU A 148 23.67 17.71 6.86
CA LEU A 148 22.51 17.46 6.00
C LEU A 148 22.70 18.02 4.58
N GLU A 149 23.39 19.15 4.43
CA GLU A 149 23.78 19.69 3.13
C GLU A 149 24.74 18.73 2.41
N VAL A 150 25.80 18.29 3.10
CA VAL A 150 26.76 17.31 2.57
C VAL A 150 26.07 15.98 2.26
N LEU A 151 25.12 15.53 3.11
CA LEU A 151 24.41 14.28 2.93
C LEU A 151 23.51 14.31 1.70
N ASN A 152 22.80 15.41 1.46
CA ASN A 152 21.94 15.52 0.28
C ASN A 152 22.72 15.64 -1.02
N HIS A 153 23.98 16.10 -0.99
CA HIS A 153 24.91 15.95 -2.12
C HIS A 153 25.39 14.50 -2.28
N ALA A 154 25.80 13.85 -1.19
CA ALA A 154 26.39 12.51 -1.26
C ALA A 154 25.36 11.40 -1.53
N MET A 155 24.16 11.47 -0.93
CA MET A 155 23.16 10.40 -0.94
C MET A 155 22.77 9.93 -2.36
N PRO A 156 22.59 10.83 -3.35
CA PRO A 156 22.31 10.42 -4.73
C PRO A 156 23.46 9.68 -5.44
N GLY A 157 24.68 9.67 -4.87
CA GLY A 157 25.86 8.98 -5.40
C GLY A 157 26.97 9.92 -5.90
N ALA A 158 27.22 11.03 -5.18
CA ALA A 158 28.29 11.98 -5.48
C ALA A 158 29.43 11.91 -4.45
N ALA A 159 30.64 12.30 -4.85
CA ALA A 159 31.84 12.17 -4.04
C ALA A 159 32.10 13.40 -3.14
N ILE A 160 32.68 13.16 -1.96
CA ILE A 160 32.98 14.20 -0.96
C ILE A 160 34.37 14.07 -0.30
N VAL A 161 35.16 13.05 -0.65
CA VAL A 161 36.48 12.81 -0.03
C VAL A 161 37.56 12.47 -1.06
N GLN A 162 37.33 11.43 -1.86
CA GLN A 162 38.35 10.91 -2.78
C GLN A 162 38.43 11.76 -4.06
N GLU A 163 39.65 11.97 -4.56
CA GLU A 163 39.92 12.56 -5.87
C GLU A 163 39.59 11.57 -7.01
N HIS A 164 39.29 12.09 -8.20
CA HIS A 164 39.08 11.34 -9.46
C HIS A 164 37.94 10.31 -9.39
N MET A 165 36.88 10.62 -8.64
CA MET A 165 35.66 9.83 -8.57
C MET A 165 34.75 10.06 -9.76
N VAL A 166 34.06 8.99 -10.18
CA VAL A 166 32.88 9.08 -11.04
C VAL A 166 31.64 9.20 -10.15
N GLU A 167 30.57 9.78 -10.69
CA GLU A 167 29.36 10.12 -9.95
C GLU A 167 28.11 9.72 -10.74
N THR A 168 26.99 9.54 -10.05
CA THR A 168 25.69 9.42 -10.71
C THR A 168 25.31 10.73 -11.38
N HIS A 169 24.58 10.66 -12.50
CA HIS A 169 24.09 11.88 -13.14
C HIS A 169 22.88 12.41 -12.35
N PRO A 170 22.88 13.66 -11.83
CA PRO A 170 21.80 14.15 -10.97
C PRO A 170 20.39 14.03 -11.56
N ALA A 171 20.24 14.22 -12.88
CA ALA A 171 18.95 14.06 -13.58
C ALA A 171 18.41 12.61 -13.65
N LEU A 172 19.13 11.61 -13.13
CA LEU A 172 18.67 10.21 -13.04
C LEU A 172 18.33 9.79 -11.59
N VAL A 173 18.65 10.66 -10.63
CA VAL A 173 18.59 10.38 -9.19
C VAL A 173 18.01 11.57 -8.42
N ASP A 174 17.20 12.39 -9.10
CA ASP A 174 16.58 13.61 -8.58
C ASP A 174 15.49 13.34 -7.53
N ASP A 175 15.01 12.10 -7.46
CA ASP A 175 14.10 11.62 -6.43
C ASP A 175 14.80 11.19 -5.12
N CYS A 176 16.14 11.21 -5.10
CA CYS A 176 16.93 10.81 -3.94
C CYS A 176 17.24 11.99 -3.03
N TYR A 177 16.90 11.86 -1.75
CA TYR A 177 17.18 12.89 -0.74
C TYR A 177 17.10 12.33 0.68
N VAL A 178 17.52 13.15 1.64
CA VAL A 178 17.39 12.89 3.08
C VAL A 178 16.75 14.08 3.77
N LYS A 179 15.73 13.80 4.58
CA LYS A 179 15.19 14.72 5.59
C LYS A 179 15.36 14.15 6.99
N ILE A 180 15.14 14.97 8.00
CA ILE A 180 15.09 14.58 9.39
C ILE A 180 13.73 14.89 10.01
N PHE A 181 13.40 14.17 11.07
CA PHE A 181 12.36 14.53 12.03
C PHE A 181 12.85 14.23 13.44
N THR A 182 12.36 15.00 14.41
CA THR A 182 12.77 14.87 15.81
C THR A 182 11.62 15.25 16.73
N GLY A 183 11.57 14.64 17.91
CA GLY A 183 10.65 15.08 18.97
C GLY A 183 11.25 16.14 19.89
N ASP A 184 12.49 16.57 19.64
CA ASP A 184 13.06 17.75 20.30
C ASP A 184 12.69 19.02 19.52
N GLU A 185 11.74 19.78 20.06
CA GLU A 185 11.21 21.01 19.45
C GLU A 185 12.32 22.06 19.22
N THR A 186 13.27 22.16 20.16
CA THR A 186 14.41 23.08 20.04
C THR A 186 15.30 22.72 18.86
N LEU A 187 15.61 21.43 18.66
CA LEU A 187 16.39 21.02 17.50
C LEU A 187 15.60 21.19 16.19
N GLN A 188 14.30 20.89 16.20
CA GLN A 188 13.43 21.05 15.02
C GLN A 188 13.43 22.49 14.50
N ASP A 189 13.45 23.48 15.39
CA ASP A 189 13.40 24.90 15.04
C ASP A 189 14.73 25.47 14.52
N GLU A 190 15.85 24.88 14.93
CA GLU A 190 17.21 25.34 14.59
C GLU A 190 17.79 24.66 13.33
N VAL A 191 17.27 23.49 12.93
CA VAL A 191 17.64 22.85 11.66
C VAL A 191 16.95 23.56 10.50
N ASP A 192 17.66 23.72 9.38
CA ASP A 192 17.15 24.32 8.16
C ASP A 192 15.90 23.56 7.69
N LYS A 193 14.82 24.32 7.50
CA LYS A 193 13.49 23.83 7.15
C LYS A 193 13.48 23.00 5.88
N GLN A 194 14.43 23.19 4.95
CA GLN A 194 14.51 22.37 3.75
C GLN A 194 14.76 20.88 4.06
N PHE A 195 15.38 20.57 5.20
CA PHE A 195 15.69 19.22 5.63
C PHE A 195 14.73 18.66 6.68
N VAL A 196 13.72 19.40 7.12
CA VAL A 196 12.88 19.00 8.27
C VAL A 196 11.50 18.53 7.81
N ILE A 197 11.11 17.32 8.20
CA ILE A 197 9.70 16.90 8.27
C ILE A 197 9.18 17.39 9.63
N ASN A 198 8.46 18.51 9.60
CA ASN A 198 7.99 19.18 10.81
C ASN A 198 6.71 18.50 11.34
N ILE A 199 6.81 17.80 12.46
CA ILE A 199 5.71 16.99 13.01
C ILE A 199 4.50 17.85 13.38
N ASP A 200 4.72 19.07 13.87
CA ASP A 200 3.65 19.98 14.26
C ASP A 200 2.89 20.57 13.06
N ASN A 201 3.54 20.68 11.89
CA ASN A 201 2.91 21.13 10.66
C ASN A 201 2.19 19.99 9.92
N GLU A 202 2.76 18.79 9.94
CA GLU A 202 2.27 17.68 9.12
C GLU A 202 1.09 16.94 9.74
N PHE A 203 0.90 17.05 11.06
CA PHE A 203 -0.10 16.30 11.81
C PHE A 203 -1.03 17.22 12.63
N PRO A 204 -2.31 16.84 12.80
CA PRO A 204 -3.19 17.47 13.78
C PRO A 204 -2.56 17.43 15.19
N ASP A 205 -2.77 18.48 16.00
CA ASP A 205 -2.12 18.67 17.31
C ASP A 205 -2.12 17.43 18.21
N ALA A 206 -3.25 16.73 18.29
CA ALA A 206 -3.39 15.53 19.11
C ALA A 206 -2.51 14.38 18.59
N GLN A 207 -2.40 14.25 17.27
CA GLN A 207 -1.55 13.25 16.63
C GLN A 207 -0.06 13.64 16.73
N ALA A 208 0.28 14.90 16.48
CA ALA A 208 1.64 15.42 16.66
C ALA A 208 2.16 15.15 18.07
N LYS A 209 1.32 15.38 19.10
CA LYS A 209 1.65 15.07 20.49
C LYS A 209 1.88 13.57 20.73
N GLN A 210 1.05 12.69 20.15
CA GLN A 210 1.24 11.25 20.26
C GLN A 210 2.54 10.78 19.59
N ILE A 211 2.86 11.32 18.41
CA ILE A 211 4.11 11.03 17.69
C ILE A 211 5.31 11.49 18.51
N LYS A 212 5.34 12.77 18.93
CA LYS A 212 6.42 13.32 19.75
C LYS A 212 6.62 12.54 21.06
N ALA A 213 5.54 12.09 21.69
CA ALA A 213 5.62 11.22 22.88
C ALA A 213 6.20 9.83 22.56
N GLY A 214 5.89 9.27 21.39
CA GLY A 214 6.38 7.96 20.95
C GLY A 214 7.85 7.96 20.54
N ILE A 215 8.33 9.05 19.91
CA ILE A 215 9.73 9.20 19.50
C ILE A 215 10.62 9.76 20.62
N GLY A 216 10.06 10.56 21.54
CA GLY A 216 10.83 11.26 22.55
C GLY A 216 11.78 12.29 21.94
N LYS A 217 12.82 12.70 22.67
CA LYS A 217 13.83 13.65 22.18
C LYS A 217 14.91 12.99 21.32
N THR A 218 14.50 12.08 20.44
CA THR A 218 15.41 11.40 19.49
C THR A 218 15.24 11.98 18.10
N SER A 219 16.28 11.87 17.29
CA SER A 219 16.36 12.46 15.95
C SER A 219 16.64 11.40 14.90
N TRP A 220 15.88 11.44 13.80
CA TRP A 220 15.85 10.38 12.80
C TRP A 220 15.96 10.96 11.40
N GLN A 221 16.65 10.25 10.52
CA GLN A 221 16.75 10.55 9.11
C GLN A 221 15.74 9.69 8.34
N ALA A 222 14.85 10.34 7.59
CA ALA A 222 14.07 9.72 6.53
C ALA A 222 14.92 9.72 5.25
N VAL A 223 15.39 8.54 4.84
CA VAL A 223 16.27 8.39 3.69
C VAL A 223 15.53 7.73 2.56
N HIS A 224 15.53 8.37 1.39
CA HIS A 224 14.96 7.83 0.17
C HIS A 224 16.07 7.72 -0.89
N ILE A 225 16.53 6.50 -1.17
CA ILE A 225 17.57 6.26 -2.20
C ILE A 225 16.97 6.40 -3.61
N PRO A 226 17.78 6.47 -4.69
CA PRO A 226 17.22 6.69 -6.02
C PRO A 226 16.35 5.51 -6.50
N THR A 227 15.19 5.81 -7.09
CA THR A 227 14.29 4.80 -7.66
C THR A 227 14.98 3.94 -8.72
N ILE A 228 15.86 4.54 -9.54
CA ILE A 228 16.62 3.80 -10.56
C ILE A 228 17.53 2.71 -9.94
N VAL A 229 18.04 2.95 -8.72
CA VAL A 229 18.89 2.01 -7.99
C VAL A 229 18.05 0.83 -7.51
N THR A 230 16.93 1.06 -6.82
CA THR A 230 16.09 -0.04 -6.31
C THR A 230 15.40 -0.85 -7.42
N ARG A 231 15.14 -0.23 -8.58
CA ARG A 231 14.67 -0.95 -9.77
C ARG A 231 15.76 -1.81 -10.43
N THR A 232 17.03 -1.47 -10.23
CA THR A 232 18.19 -2.22 -10.74
C THR A 232 18.65 -3.31 -9.76
N GLU A 233 18.58 -3.00 -8.47
CA GLU A 233 18.93 -3.88 -7.34
C GLU A 233 17.66 -4.46 -6.70
N ASP A 234 17.63 -4.55 -5.36
CA ASP A 234 16.54 -5.04 -4.54
C ASP A 234 16.40 -4.21 -3.26
N GLY A 235 15.36 -4.49 -2.44
CA GLY A 235 15.12 -3.79 -1.17
C GLY A 235 16.32 -3.77 -0.20
N PRO A 236 17.08 -4.87 -0.04
CA PRO A 236 18.31 -4.90 0.78
C PRO A 236 19.38 -3.88 0.36
N GLY A 237 19.37 -3.42 -0.89
CA GLY A 237 20.25 -2.36 -1.37
C GLY A 237 20.02 -1.03 -0.64
N THR A 238 18.79 -0.74 -0.22
CA THR A 238 18.38 0.55 0.39
C THR A 238 19.19 0.93 1.62
N SER A 239 19.16 0.13 2.68
CA SER A 239 19.90 0.44 3.91
C SER A 239 21.41 0.38 3.75
N ARG A 240 21.90 -0.44 2.81
CA ARG A 240 23.33 -0.50 2.48
C ARG A 240 23.78 0.78 1.79
N TRP A 241 23.09 1.20 0.74
CA TRP A 241 23.34 2.44 0.01
C TRP A 241 23.32 3.63 0.98
N MET A 242 22.24 3.75 1.76
CA MET A 242 22.10 4.78 2.79
C MET A 242 23.31 4.81 3.72
N ALA A 243 23.69 3.68 4.29
CA ALA A 243 24.76 3.64 5.29
C ALA A 243 26.13 4.00 4.71
N MET A 244 26.38 3.70 3.42
CA MET A 244 27.63 4.11 2.77
C MET A 244 27.70 5.64 2.70
N GLN A 245 26.61 6.28 2.27
CA GLN A 245 26.60 7.73 2.10
C GLN A 245 26.57 8.45 3.45
N VAL A 246 25.83 7.95 4.44
CA VAL A 246 25.88 8.45 5.83
C VAL A 246 27.30 8.37 6.41
N GLY A 247 28.00 7.25 6.23
CA GLY A 247 29.38 7.08 6.70
C GLY A 247 30.34 8.10 6.06
N MET A 248 30.25 8.28 4.74
CA MET A 248 31.07 9.26 4.02
C MET A 248 30.77 10.69 4.45
N THR A 249 29.49 11.01 4.68
CA THR A 249 29.07 12.33 5.14
C THR A 249 29.59 12.64 6.53
N PHE A 250 29.52 11.70 7.49
CA PHE A 250 30.12 11.91 8.81
C PHE A 250 31.62 12.15 8.73
N ILE A 251 32.34 11.41 7.87
CA ILE A 251 33.78 11.61 7.65
C ILE A 251 34.05 13.05 7.20
N SER A 252 33.33 13.52 6.17
CA SER A 252 33.52 14.85 5.59
C SER A 252 33.08 15.96 6.54
N ALA A 253 31.82 15.93 6.97
CA ALA A 253 31.17 17.01 7.72
C ALA A 253 31.79 17.24 9.10
N TYR A 254 32.29 16.19 9.75
CA TYR A 254 32.93 16.29 11.07
C TYR A 254 34.46 16.20 11.01
N HIS A 255 35.06 16.23 9.82
CA HIS A 255 36.51 16.16 9.61
C HIS A 255 37.15 15.00 10.37
N MET A 256 36.61 13.80 10.16
CA MET A 256 37.18 12.56 10.71
C MET A 256 38.31 12.05 9.79
N CYS A 257 39.11 11.12 10.29
CA CYS A 257 39.97 10.35 9.39
C CYS A 257 39.09 9.49 8.46
N ALA A 258 39.40 9.52 7.16
CA ALA A 258 38.70 8.74 6.15
C ALA A 258 39.07 7.24 6.26
N GLY A 259 38.51 6.56 7.26
CA GLY A 259 38.74 5.14 7.54
C GLY A 259 39.44 4.87 8.88
N GLU A 260 38.90 5.39 9.99
CA GLU A 260 39.34 5.05 11.34
C GLU A 260 38.34 4.15 12.10
N ALA A 261 38.72 3.68 13.29
CA ALA A 261 37.89 2.77 14.08
C ALA A 261 36.48 3.31 14.39
N ALA A 262 36.36 4.62 14.67
CA ALA A 262 35.07 5.27 14.93
C ALA A 262 34.11 5.19 13.73
N VAL A 263 34.63 5.17 12.49
CA VAL A 263 33.82 4.99 11.28
C VAL A 263 33.18 3.60 11.24
N GLY A 264 33.85 2.58 11.77
CA GLY A 264 33.29 1.24 11.92
C GLY A 264 32.06 1.21 12.86
N GLU A 265 32.10 2.01 13.93
CA GLU A 265 30.96 2.16 14.85
C GLU A 265 29.80 2.91 14.19
N LEU A 266 30.08 3.98 13.44
CA LEU A 266 29.06 4.67 12.63
C LEU A 266 28.41 3.75 11.60
N ALA A 267 29.19 2.89 10.94
CA ALA A 267 28.68 1.90 10.00
C ALA A 267 27.77 0.86 10.68
N PHE A 268 28.11 0.41 11.90
CA PHE A 268 27.25 -0.49 12.67
C PHE A 268 25.95 0.20 13.11
N THR A 269 26.04 1.45 13.56
CA THR A 269 24.87 2.28 13.89
C THR A 269 23.93 2.41 12.70
N ALA A 270 24.45 2.83 11.53
CA ALA A 270 23.62 3.07 10.36
C ALA A 270 23.03 1.78 9.76
N LYS A 271 23.71 0.63 9.89
CA LYS A 271 23.26 -0.63 9.26
C LYS A 271 22.47 -1.55 10.20
N HIS A 272 22.49 -1.31 11.50
CA HIS A 272 21.89 -2.21 12.48
C HIS A 272 21.31 -1.46 13.69
N ALA A 273 22.16 -0.82 14.52
CA ALA A 273 21.72 -0.38 15.85
C ALA A 273 20.73 0.79 15.84
N GLY A 274 20.82 1.65 14.83
CA GLY A 274 19.91 2.79 14.63
C GLY A 274 19.01 2.65 13.41
N LEU A 275 18.97 1.49 12.74
CA LEU A 275 18.24 1.28 11.50
C LEU A 275 16.81 0.79 11.77
N VAL A 276 15.86 1.36 11.04
CA VAL A 276 14.50 0.83 10.88
C VAL A 276 14.25 0.60 9.38
N GLU A 277 14.19 -0.67 9.01
CA GLU A 277 13.76 -1.11 7.68
C GLU A 277 12.23 -1.06 7.58
N MET A 278 11.70 -0.95 6.37
CA MET A 278 10.26 -1.05 6.11
C MET A 278 9.76 -2.47 6.35
N GLY A 279 10.55 -3.48 6.00
CA GLY A 279 10.23 -4.88 6.24
C GLY A 279 11.46 -5.75 6.46
N ASP A 280 11.30 -6.82 7.24
CA ASP A 280 12.39 -7.75 7.54
C ASP A 280 12.63 -8.77 6.43
N MET A 281 13.74 -9.49 6.50
CA MET A 281 14.00 -10.65 5.63
C MET A 281 12.97 -11.76 5.82
N ILE A 282 12.74 -12.56 4.77
CA ILE A 282 11.77 -13.68 4.80
C ILE A 282 12.41 -15.06 4.52
N PRO A 283 11.79 -16.16 4.98
CA PRO A 283 12.41 -17.48 4.98
C PRO A 283 12.73 -18.05 3.60
N ALA A 284 13.67 -19.01 3.59
CA ALA A 284 14.32 -19.55 2.39
C ALA A 284 13.39 -19.97 1.23
N ARG A 285 12.22 -20.56 1.52
CA ARG A 285 11.26 -20.95 0.47
C ARG A 285 10.81 -19.77 -0.40
N ARG A 286 10.80 -18.58 0.17
CA ARG A 286 10.42 -17.33 -0.46
C ARG A 286 11.53 -16.31 -0.30
N ALA A 287 12.81 -16.73 -0.28
CA ALA A 287 13.95 -15.93 0.16
C ALA A 287 14.00 -14.53 -0.47
N ARG A 288 13.91 -13.52 0.38
CA ARG A 288 14.19 -12.11 0.09
C ARG A 288 14.79 -11.49 1.34
N GLY A 289 15.67 -10.51 1.16
CA GLY A 289 16.18 -9.73 2.28
C GLY A 289 15.19 -8.64 2.73
N PRO A 290 15.64 -7.67 3.55
CA PRO A 290 14.81 -6.56 4.02
C PRO A 290 14.19 -5.72 2.90
N ASN A 291 13.22 -4.87 3.25
CA ASN A 291 12.56 -3.93 2.35
C ASN A 291 11.88 -4.56 1.13
N GLU A 292 11.36 -5.78 1.30
CA GLU A 292 10.51 -6.44 0.31
C GLU A 292 9.09 -6.64 0.88
N PRO A 293 8.03 -6.70 0.06
CA PRO A 293 6.65 -6.62 0.56
C PRO A 293 6.30 -7.77 1.51
N GLY A 294 6.95 -8.93 1.32
CA GLY A 294 6.77 -10.09 2.18
C GLY A 294 7.14 -9.85 3.65
N GLY A 295 8.08 -8.93 3.91
CA GLY A 295 8.55 -8.55 5.24
C GLY A 295 7.84 -7.33 5.83
N LEU A 296 7.05 -6.60 5.03
CA LEU A 296 6.30 -5.44 5.48
C LEU A 296 5.15 -5.88 6.40
N SER A 297 5.13 -5.34 7.62
CA SER A 297 4.04 -5.62 8.57
C SER A 297 2.79 -4.83 8.19
N PHE A 298 1.63 -5.33 8.63
CA PHE A 298 0.37 -4.63 8.41
C PHE A 298 0.34 -3.27 9.11
N GLY A 299 0.90 -3.17 10.31
CA GLY A 299 1.06 -1.91 11.03
C GLY A 299 1.95 -0.91 10.29
N HIS A 300 3.10 -1.35 9.77
CA HIS A 300 3.95 -0.48 8.94
C HIS A 300 3.22 0.01 7.69
N MET A 301 2.46 -0.86 7.01
CA MET A 301 1.64 -0.42 5.86
C MET A 301 0.61 0.64 6.26
N CYS A 302 -0.03 0.50 7.42
CA CYS A 302 -0.93 1.54 7.96
C CYS A 302 -0.20 2.85 8.24
N ASP A 303 1.05 2.76 8.68
CA ASP A 303 1.86 3.93 9.04
C ASP A 303 2.45 4.65 7.82
N ILE A 304 2.73 3.91 6.75
CA ILE A 304 3.12 4.46 5.44
C ILE A 304 1.99 5.31 4.84
N VAL A 305 0.74 4.81 4.83
CA VAL A 305 -0.40 5.54 4.25
C VAL A 305 -0.77 6.76 5.10
N GLN A 306 -0.91 7.92 4.46
CA GLN A 306 -1.00 9.24 5.11
C GLN A 306 -2.42 9.80 5.18
N THR A 307 -3.44 9.07 4.77
CA THR A 307 -4.83 9.56 4.85
C THR A 307 -5.24 9.90 6.30
N SER A 308 -4.70 9.18 7.29
CA SER A 308 -5.01 9.38 8.71
C SER A 308 -4.63 10.77 9.26
N ARG A 309 -3.62 11.45 8.69
CA ARG A 309 -3.25 12.80 9.09
C ARG A 309 -4.03 13.89 8.36
N LYS A 310 -4.55 13.60 7.15
CA LYS A 310 -5.30 14.57 6.33
C LYS A 310 -6.80 14.56 6.60
N THR A 311 -7.41 13.38 6.81
CA THR A 311 -8.85 13.24 7.08
C THR A 311 -9.13 12.39 8.32
N PRO A 312 -8.60 12.75 9.52
CA PRO A 312 -8.76 11.95 10.75
C PRO A 312 -10.21 11.84 11.23
N ASP A 313 -11.10 12.73 10.78
CA ASP A 313 -12.52 12.74 11.17
C ASP A 313 -13.39 11.77 10.37
N ASP A 314 -12.87 11.22 9.26
CA ASP A 314 -13.54 10.16 8.49
C ASP A 314 -12.72 8.87 8.56
N PRO A 315 -12.87 8.07 9.64
CA PRO A 315 -12.13 6.83 9.81
C PRO A 315 -12.48 5.78 8.75
N CYS A 316 -13.65 5.87 8.09
CA CYS A 316 -13.97 4.99 6.98
C CYS A 316 -13.08 5.31 5.78
N ASN A 317 -12.95 6.59 5.40
CA ASN A 317 -12.06 7.01 4.31
C ASN A 317 -10.60 6.62 4.58
N VAL A 318 -10.12 6.79 5.81
CA VAL A 318 -8.76 6.38 6.21
C VAL A 318 -8.53 4.89 5.96
N VAL A 319 -9.46 4.05 6.40
CA VAL A 319 -9.41 2.58 6.21
C VAL A 319 -9.50 2.21 4.73
N LEU A 320 -10.35 2.89 3.97
CA LEU A 320 -10.61 2.61 2.55
C LEU A 320 -9.44 3.00 1.64
N GLN A 321 -8.75 4.10 1.93
CA GLN A 321 -7.51 4.48 1.24
C GLN A 321 -6.38 3.50 1.56
N LEU A 322 -6.23 3.09 2.82
CA LEU A 322 -5.29 2.03 3.18
C LEU A 322 -5.62 0.71 2.48
N ALA A 323 -6.89 0.30 2.46
CA ALA A 323 -7.32 -0.93 1.79
C ALA A 323 -6.89 -0.96 0.33
N SER A 324 -6.85 0.22 -0.31
CA SER A 324 -6.47 0.40 -1.71
C SER A 324 -4.98 0.19 -1.90
N ALA A 325 -4.15 0.94 -1.17
CA ALA A 325 -2.69 0.82 -1.20
C ALA A 325 -2.24 -0.61 -0.83
N ALA A 326 -2.75 -1.13 0.28
CA ALA A 326 -2.35 -2.43 0.79
C ALA A 326 -2.81 -3.57 -0.14
N SER A 327 -4.03 -3.54 -0.69
CA SER A 327 -4.47 -4.58 -1.64
C SER A 327 -3.70 -4.50 -2.95
N MET A 328 -3.36 -3.30 -3.42
CA MET A 328 -2.50 -3.13 -4.59
C MET A 328 -1.13 -3.77 -4.34
N LEU A 329 -0.44 -3.36 -3.29
CA LEU A 329 0.91 -3.84 -2.99
C LEU A 329 0.93 -5.35 -2.74
N TYR A 330 0.09 -5.84 -1.83
CA TYR A 330 0.14 -7.22 -1.38
C TYR A 330 -0.42 -8.21 -2.40
N ASP A 331 -1.52 -7.88 -3.09
CA ASP A 331 -2.12 -8.83 -4.04
C ASP A 331 -1.54 -8.67 -5.45
N GLN A 332 -1.35 -7.45 -5.96
CA GLN A 332 -0.91 -7.26 -7.34
C GLN A 332 0.60 -7.41 -7.51
N ILE A 333 1.39 -6.67 -6.72
CA ILE A 333 2.85 -6.67 -6.86
C ILE A 333 3.45 -7.87 -6.14
N TRP A 334 3.13 -8.07 -4.86
CA TRP A 334 3.73 -9.13 -4.06
C TRP A 334 3.24 -10.52 -4.48
N LEU A 335 1.96 -10.85 -4.24
CA LEU A 335 1.45 -12.18 -4.57
C LEU A 335 1.37 -12.39 -6.09
N GLY A 336 0.90 -11.38 -6.83
CA GLY A 336 0.67 -11.44 -8.27
C GLY A 336 1.92 -11.29 -9.12
N GLY A 337 2.96 -10.64 -8.59
CA GLY A 337 4.27 -10.50 -9.23
C GLY A 337 5.31 -11.40 -8.58
N TYR A 338 5.87 -10.99 -7.45
CA TYR A 338 7.01 -11.64 -6.78
C TYR A 338 6.80 -13.14 -6.48
N MET A 339 5.58 -13.53 -6.09
CA MET A 339 5.27 -14.90 -5.65
C MET A 339 4.63 -15.76 -6.73
N SER A 340 4.34 -15.19 -7.90
CA SER A 340 3.67 -15.90 -9.00
C SER A 340 4.10 -15.35 -10.37
N GLY A 341 3.54 -14.22 -10.80
CA GLY A 341 3.79 -13.59 -12.10
C GLY A 341 2.71 -13.86 -13.16
N GLY A 342 2.95 -13.36 -14.38
CA GLY A 342 2.05 -13.52 -15.53
C GLY A 342 0.95 -12.45 -15.59
N VAL A 343 -0.29 -12.86 -15.87
CA VAL A 343 -1.46 -11.96 -15.86
C VAL A 343 -1.72 -11.38 -14.47
N GLY A 344 -1.24 -12.06 -13.42
CA GLY A 344 -1.31 -11.56 -12.06
C GLY A 344 -2.73 -11.47 -11.50
N PHE A 345 -2.89 -10.61 -10.49
CA PHE A 345 -4.05 -10.61 -9.59
C PHE A 345 -4.75 -9.25 -9.49
N THR A 346 -4.70 -8.43 -10.55
CA THR A 346 -5.40 -7.13 -10.61
C THR A 346 -6.86 -7.27 -10.18
N MET A 347 -7.57 -8.24 -10.74
CA MET A 347 -8.99 -8.44 -10.43
C MET A 347 -9.25 -8.95 -9.01
N TYR A 348 -8.26 -9.47 -8.29
CA TYR A 348 -8.43 -9.79 -6.87
C TYR A 348 -8.32 -8.55 -5.98
N ALA A 349 -7.51 -7.57 -6.37
CA ALA A 349 -7.25 -6.36 -5.60
C ALA A 349 -8.28 -5.24 -5.85
N THR A 350 -8.73 -5.05 -7.10
CA THR A 350 -9.67 -3.98 -7.48
C THR A 350 -10.97 -3.92 -6.67
N PRO A 351 -11.55 -5.02 -6.16
CA PRO A 351 -12.73 -4.95 -5.28
C PRO A 351 -12.55 -4.08 -4.03
N ALA A 352 -11.32 -3.89 -3.56
CA ALA A 352 -11.03 -3.05 -2.40
C ALA A 352 -11.00 -1.54 -2.72
N TYR A 353 -10.93 -1.17 -4.00
CA TYR A 353 -10.71 0.23 -4.40
C TYR A 353 -11.46 0.68 -5.66
N THR A 354 -12.44 -0.10 -6.11
CA THR A 354 -13.28 0.25 -7.26
C THR A 354 -14.76 0.10 -6.98
N ASN A 355 -15.53 0.93 -7.67
CA ASN A 355 -16.99 0.92 -7.79
C ASN A 355 -17.77 1.13 -6.48
N ASP A 356 -17.11 1.60 -5.42
CA ASP A 356 -17.72 1.96 -4.14
C ASP A 356 -18.52 0.84 -3.46
N ILE A 357 -18.29 -0.43 -3.83
CA ILE A 357 -18.98 -1.58 -3.24
C ILE A 357 -18.46 -1.81 -1.81
N LEU A 358 -17.13 -1.85 -1.63
CA LEU A 358 -16.55 -1.95 -0.29
C LEU A 358 -16.88 -0.72 0.55
N ASP A 359 -16.80 0.46 -0.05
CA ASP A 359 -17.10 1.74 0.59
C ASP A 359 -18.51 1.71 1.21
N ASP A 360 -19.53 1.34 0.44
CA ASP A 360 -20.92 1.18 0.91
C ASP A 360 -21.00 0.32 2.18
N TYR A 361 -20.31 -0.83 2.18
CA TYR A 361 -20.40 -1.81 3.26
C TYR A 361 -19.64 -1.37 4.51
N VAL A 362 -18.48 -0.71 4.34
CA VAL A 362 -17.70 -0.14 5.45
C VAL A 362 -18.47 0.99 6.13
N TYR A 363 -19.07 1.91 5.37
CA TYR A 363 -19.89 2.98 5.94
C TYR A 363 -21.16 2.43 6.60
N TRP A 364 -21.79 1.39 6.04
CA TRP A 364 -22.93 0.72 6.69
C TRP A 364 -22.55 0.14 8.06
N GLY A 365 -21.42 -0.57 8.12
CA GLY A 365 -20.92 -1.16 9.35
C GLY A 365 -20.56 -0.12 10.41
N ALA A 366 -19.92 0.98 10.00
CA ALA A 366 -19.61 2.10 10.90
C ALA A 366 -20.89 2.75 11.46
N ASP A 367 -21.89 3.01 10.62
CA ASP A 367 -23.20 3.56 11.02
C ASP A 367 -23.92 2.63 12.00
N TYR A 368 -23.92 1.32 11.75
CA TYR A 368 -24.50 0.33 12.64
C TYR A 368 -23.83 0.37 14.02
N CYS A 369 -22.50 0.33 14.03
CA CYS A 369 -21.70 0.38 15.25
C CYS A 369 -21.94 1.68 16.02
N GLN A 370 -21.98 2.82 15.33
CA GLN A 370 -22.21 4.11 15.97
C GLN A 370 -23.58 4.19 16.65
N LYS A 371 -24.63 3.69 15.99
CA LYS A 371 -25.99 3.68 16.54
C LYS A 371 -26.14 2.77 17.75
N LYS A 372 -25.43 1.63 17.77
CA LYS A 372 -25.59 0.60 18.81
C LYS A 372 -24.61 0.72 19.96
N TYR A 373 -23.36 1.05 19.67
CA TYR A 373 -22.25 1.06 20.62
C TYR A 373 -21.71 2.46 20.93
N GLY A 374 -22.16 3.49 20.20
CA GLY A 374 -21.74 4.87 20.41
C GLY A 374 -20.44 5.22 19.69
N LYS A 375 -19.60 6.04 20.31
CA LYS A 375 -18.34 6.47 19.69
C LYS A 375 -17.40 5.27 19.44
N PRO A 376 -16.56 5.29 18.38
CA PRO A 376 -15.55 4.26 18.15
C PRO A 376 -14.71 3.95 19.40
N GLY A 377 -14.29 2.69 19.55
CA GLY A 377 -13.55 2.20 20.72
C GLY A 377 -14.38 2.01 22.00
N SER A 378 -15.70 2.20 21.97
CA SER A 378 -16.56 2.05 23.16
C SER A 378 -17.10 0.64 23.38
N ALA A 379 -17.16 -0.19 22.32
CA ALA A 379 -17.63 -1.56 22.44
C ALA A 379 -16.56 -2.43 23.12
N LYS A 380 -16.99 -3.35 24.00
CA LYS A 380 -16.05 -4.32 24.60
C LYS A 380 -15.63 -5.35 23.56
N ALA A 381 -14.33 -5.65 23.49
CA ALA A 381 -13.78 -6.72 22.66
C ALA A 381 -14.13 -8.10 23.25
N THR A 382 -15.34 -8.58 22.99
CA THR A 382 -15.81 -9.92 23.39
C THR A 382 -16.37 -10.67 22.19
N ILE A 383 -16.50 -12.00 22.31
CA ILE A 383 -17.06 -12.83 21.24
C ILE A 383 -18.51 -12.46 20.91
N GLU A 384 -19.28 -11.94 21.86
CA GLU A 384 -20.64 -11.45 21.64
C GLU A 384 -20.65 -10.22 20.74
N THR A 385 -19.78 -9.25 21.01
CA THR A 385 -19.61 -8.06 20.15
C THR A 385 -19.16 -8.45 18.74
N VAL A 386 -18.20 -9.37 18.65
CA VAL A 386 -17.71 -9.89 17.37
C VAL A 386 -18.83 -10.57 16.59
N LYS A 387 -19.62 -11.43 17.25
CA LYS A 387 -20.74 -12.13 16.61
C LYS A 387 -21.82 -11.17 16.15
N ASP A 388 -22.13 -10.16 16.95
CA ASP A 388 -23.15 -9.17 16.62
C ASP A 388 -22.77 -8.36 15.37
N ILE A 389 -21.65 -7.64 15.44
CA ILE A 389 -21.23 -6.75 14.36
C ILE A 389 -20.83 -7.56 13.11
N GLY A 390 -20.02 -8.60 13.30
CA GLY A 390 -19.55 -9.45 12.21
C GLY A 390 -20.69 -10.10 11.43
N THR A 391 -21.74 -10.57 12.11
CA THR A 391 -22.91 -11.16 11.46
C THR A 391 -23.74 -10.11 10.72
N GLU A 392 -24.10 -9.01 11.38
CA GLU A 392 -24.92 -7.95 10.78
C GLU A 392 -24.30 -7.43 9.47
N VAL A 393 -23.02 -7.05 9.51
CA VAL A 393 -22.35 -6.43 8.36
C VAL A 393 -22.15 -7.45 7.22
N THR A 394 -21.88 -8.71 7.55
CA THR A 394 -21.77 -9.78 6.54
C THR A 394 -23.12 -10.02 5.86
N LEU A 395 -24.21 -10.09 6.63
CA LEU A 395 -25.56 -10.29 6.07
C LEU A 395 -25.97 -9.12 5.18
N TYR A 396 -25.72 -7.87 5.60
CA TYR A 396 -25.97 -6.70 4.76
C TYR A 396 -25.26 -6.80 3.40
N GLY A 397 -23.97 -7.11 3.39
CA GLY A 397 -23.22 -7.20 2.14
C GLY A 397 -23.68 -8.38 1.26
N ILE A 398 -24.05 -9.52 1.84
CA ILE A 398 -24.65 -10.66 1.13
C ILE A 398 -25.97 -10.23 0.47
N GLU A 399 -26.87 -9.62 1.24
CA GLU A 399 -28.16 -9.13 0.75
C GLU A 399 -27.99 -8.08 -0.35
N ALA A 400 -26.98 -7.22 -0.24
CA ALA A 400 -26.65 -6.25 -1.28
C ALA A 400 -26.23 -6.93 -2.60
N TYR A 401 -25.37 -7.96 -2.56
CA TYR A 401 -25.05 -8.75 -3.75
C TYR A 401 -26.26 -9.47 -4.34
N GLU A 402 -27.20 -9.95 -3.52
CA GLU A 402 -28.41 -10.64 -3.98
C GLU A 402 -29.46 -9.69 -4.57
N LYS A 403 -29.57 -8.49 -3.99
CA LYS A 403 -30.51 -7.45 -4.42
C LYS A 403 -30.04 -6.71 -5.68
N TYR A 404 -28.73 -6.60 -5.87
CA TYR A 404 -28.10 -5.92 -7.00
C TYR A 404 -27.23 -6.90 -7.79
N PRO A 405 -27.79 -7.69 -8.73
CA PRO A 405 -27.02 -8.66 -9.52
C PRO A 405 -25.83 -8.07 -10.28
N THR A 406 -25.82 -6.75 -10.53
CA THR A 406 -24.68 -6.04 -11.12
C THR A 406 -23.45 -6.03 -10.22
N THR A 407 -23.58 -5.91 -8.90
CA THR A 407 -22.43 -5.99 -7.97
C THR A 407 -21.90 -7.42 -7.91
N LEU A 408 -22.78 -8.43 -7.98
CA LEU A 408 -22.41 -9.84 -8.08
C LEU A 408 -21.70 -10.17 -9.40
N GLU A 409 -22.14 -9.56 -10.51
CA GLU A 409 -21.55 -9.72 -11.83
C GLU A 409 -20.20 -8.95 -11.98
N ASP A 410 -20.02 -7.87 -11.22
CA ASP A 410 -18.76 -7.13 -11.10
C ASP A 410 -17.72 -7.89 -10.27
N HIS A 411 -18.08 -8.25 -9.03
CA HIS A 411 -17.29 -9.13 -8.19
C HIS A 411 -17.63 -10.59 -8.51
N PHE A 412 -17.38 -11.00 -9.76
CA PHE A 412 -17.74 -12.30 -10.31
C PHE A 412 -17.03 -13.47 -9.59
N GLY A 413 -15.81 -13.25 -9.11
CA GLY A 413 -15.03 -14.20 -8.35
C GLY A 413 -15.50 -14.28 -6.90
N GLY A 414 -15.65 -15.50 -6.39
CA GLY A 414 -16.03 -15.72 -4.99
C GLY A 414 -15.07 -15.07 -3.98
N SER A 415 -13.78 -15.11 -4.27
CA SER A 415 -12.75 -14.46 -3.45
C SER A 415 -12.88 -12.95 -3.39
N GLN A 416 -13.24 -12.28 -4.49
CA GLN A 416 -13.47 -10.83 -4.50
C GLN A 416 -14.57 -10.45 -3.50
N ARG A 417 -15.66 -11.21 -3.51
CA ARG A 417 -16.78 -11.00 -2.58
C ARG A 417 -16.38 -11.32 -1.14
N ALA A 418 -15.68 -12.44 -0.94
CA ALA A 418 -15.20 -12.85 0.37
C ALA A 418 -14.31 -11.78 1.02
N THR A 419 -13.36 -11.23 0.27
CA THR A 419 -12.52 -10.10 0.69
C THR A 419 -13.37 -8.91 1.09
N VAL A 420 -14.28 -8.45 0.22
CA VAL A 420 -15.07 -7.24 0.47
C VAL A 420 -15.99 -7.38 1.70
N LEU A 421 -16.66 -8.52 1.85
CA LEU A 421 -17.53 -8.78 3.00
C LEU A 421 -16.73 -8.82 4.30
N ALA A 422 -15.58 -9.51 4.29
CA ALA A 422 -14.77 -9.68 5.49
C ALA A 422 -14.00 -8.41 5.88
N ILE A 423 -13.58 -7.58 4.91
CA ILE A 423 -13.06 -6.23 5.20
C ILE A 423 -14.14 -5.46 5.96
N ALA A 424 -15.34 -5.32 5.39
CA ALA A 424 -16.40 -4.52 6.02
C ALA A 424 -16.75 -5.01 7.44
N ALA A 425 -16.91 -6.33 7.63
CA ALA A 425 -17.21 -6.92 8.94
C ALA A 425 -16.06 -6.72 9.95
N GLY A 426 -14.83 -6.96 9.51
CA GLY A 426 -13.64 -6.83 10.35
C GLY A 426 -13.37 -5.38 10.74
N THR A 427 -13.46 -4.44 9.80
CA THR A 427 -13.21 -3.01 10.04
C THR A 427 -14.28 -2.40 10.93
N ALA A 428 -15.57 -2.75 10.74
CA ALA A 428 -16.64 -2.30 11.61
C ALA A 428 -16.41 -2.73 13.06
N THR A 429 -16.04 -4.01 13.25
CA THR A 429 -15.77 -4.56 14.59
C THR A 429 -14.52 -3.94 15.22
N ALA A 430 -13.43 -3.81 14.46
CA ALA A 430 -12.20 -3.17 14.92
C ALA A 430 -12.44 -1.71 15.32
N MET A 431 -13.18 -0.95 14.51
CA MET A 431 -13.52 0.45 14.80
C MET A 431 -14.41 0.60 16.04
N ALA A 432 -15.41 -0.26 16.19
CA ALA A 432 -16.30 -0.25 17.35
C ALA A 432 -15.56 -0.56 18.66
N THR A 433 -14.62 -1.49 18.60
CA THR A 433 -13.91 -2.00 19.79
C THR A 433 -12.57 -1.31 20.07
N GLY A 434 -11.98 -0.65 19.07
CA GLY A 434 -10.61 -0.16 19.15
C GLY A 434 -9.59 -1.29 19.28
N HIS A 435 -9.88 -2.48 18.73
CA HIS A 435 -9.08 -3.69 18.91
C HIS A 435 -8.97 -4.50 17.61
N SER A 436 -7.75 -4.59 17.07
CA SER A 436 -7.48 -5.25 15.78
C SER A 436 -7.80 -6.75 15.79
N ASN A 437 -7.36 -7.52 16.80
CA ASN A 437 -7.67 -8.95 16.88
C ASN A 437 -9.19 -9.24 17.01
N ALA A 438 -9.98 -8.39 17.67
CA ALA A 438 -11.44 -8.52 17.65
C ALA A 438 -12.00 -8.33 16.23
N GLY A 439 -11.47 -7.35 15.49
CA GLY A 439 -11.73 -7.20 14.07
C GLY A 439 -11.35 -8.42 13.23
N LEU A 440 -10.17 -9.02 13.48
CA LEU A 440 -9.75 -10.26 12.81
C LEU A 440 -10.68 -11.43 13.14
N SER A 441 -11.20 -11.53 14.37
CA SER A 441 -12.24 -12.52 14.67
C SER A 441 -13.51 -12.31 13.86
N ALA A 442 -13.93 -11.06 13.63
CA ALA A 442 -15.09 -10.75 12.79
C ALA A 442 -14.82 -11.01 11.29
N TRP A 443 -13.60 -10.78 10.81
CA TRP A 443 -13.17 -11.21 9.48
C TRP A 443 -13.41 -12.72 9.29
N TYR A 444 -12.89 -13.54 10.20
CA TYR A 444 -13.02 -15.00 10.08
C TYR A 444 -14.46 -15.48 10.25
N LEU A 445 -15.22 -14.85 11.13
CA LEU A 445 -16.66 -15.12 11.24
C LEU A 445 -17.40 -14.80 9.93
N SER A 446 -17.07 -13.67 9.29
CA SER A 446 -17.65 -13.29 8.00
C SER A 446 -17.42 -14.35 6.94
N MET A 447 -16.21 -14.91 6.87
CA MET A 447 -15.86 -15.99 5.94
C MET A 447 -16.71 -17.25 6.19
N TYR A 448 -16.94 -17.63 7.44
CA TYR A 448 -17.77 -18.79 7.77
C TYR A 448 -19.24 -18.57 7.41
N LEU A 449 -19.80 -17.41 7.77
CA LEU A 449 -21.17 -17.08 7.43
C LEU A 449 -21.40 -17.03 5.91
N HIS A 450 -20.48 -16.42 5.17
CA HIS A 450 -20.53 -16.37 3.70
C HIS A 450 -20.48 -17.77 3.08
N LYS A 451 -19.57 -18.63 3.55
CA LYS A 451 -19.45 -20.02 3.08
C LYS A 451 -20.76 -20.77 3.21
N GLU A 452 -21.42 -20.68 4.36
CA GLU A 452 -22.69 -21.34 4.63
C GLU A 452 -23.88 -20.71 3.89
N ALA A 453 -23.89 -19.37 3.75
CA ALA A 453 -24.97 -18.66 3.07
C ALA A 453 -25.10 -19.03 1.58
N TRP A 454 -23.97 -19.14 0.87
CA TRP A 454 -23.97 -19.38 -0.57
C TRP A 454 -23.48 -20.77 -0.99
N GLY A 455 -23.07 -21.63 -0.03
CA GLY A 455 -22.47 -22.93 -0.33
C GLY A 455 -21.17 -22.83 -1.13
N ARG A 456 -20.49 -21.68 -1.05
CA ARG A 456 -19.23 -21.34 -1.74
C ARG A 456 -18.55 -20.19 -1.02
N LEU A 457 -17.24 -20.05 -1.22
CA LEU A 457 -16.45 -18.93 -0.71
C LEU A 457 -15.52 -18.39 -1.81
N GLY A 458 -14.23 -18.71 -1.76
CA GLY A 458 -13.21 -18.28 -2.72
C GLY A 458 -12.67 -19.37 -3.64
N PHE A 459 -11.50 -19.12 -4.23
CA PHE A 459 -10.77 -20.09 -5.05
C PHE A 459 -10.24 -21.29 -4.22
N TYR A 460 -9.70 -22.30 -4.90
CA TYR A 460 -9.10 -23.47 -4.26
C TYR A 460 -7.91 -23.09 -3.36
N GLY A 461 -8.11 -23.17 -2.04
CA GLY A 461 -7.13 -22.77 -1.04
C GLY A 461 -7.26 -21.34 -0.53
N TYR A 462 -8.27 -20.57 -0.98
CA TYR A 462 -8.54 -19.23 -0.46
C TYR A 462 -8.66 -19.22 1.07
N ASP A 463 -9.42 -20.17 1.62
CA ASP A 463 -9.77 -20.23 3.04
C ASP A 463 -8.78 -21.02 3.91
N LEU A 464 -7.55 -21.27 3.45
CA LEU A 464 -6.53 -21.92 4.29
C LEU A 464 -6.36 -21.16 5.60
N GLN A 465 -6.09 -19.87 5.50
CA GLN A 465 -5.93 -19.00 6.66
C GLN A 465 -7.26 -18.74 7.38
N ASP A 466 -8.39 -18.76 6.68
CA ASP A 466 -9.67 -18.50 7.30
C ASP A 466 -10.14 -19.68 8.16
N GLN A 467 -9.85 -20.92 7.76
CA GLN A 467 -10.13 -22.10 8.58
C GLN A 467 -9.18 -22.19 9.80
N CYS A 468 -7.91 -21.77 9.66
CA CYS A 468 -7.00 -21.61 10.80
C CYS A 468 -7.31 -20.36 11.65
N GLY A 469 -8.02 -19.39 11.09
CA GLY A 469 -8.06 -18.02 11.56
C GLY A 469 -8.61 -17.89 12.96
N ALA A 470 -9.85 -18.35 13.18
CA ALA A 470 -10.54 -18.18 14.46
C ALA A 470 -9.75 -18.74 15.66
N THR A 471 -9.08 -19.87 15.51
CA THR A 471 -8.26 -20.46 16.60
C THR A 471 -6.94 -19.71 16.80
N ASN A 472 -6.38 -19.11 15.74
CA ASN A 472 -5.08 -18.43 15.78
C ASN A 472 -5.17 -16.93 16.11
N VAL A 473 -6.37 -16.33 16.17
CA VAL A 473 -6.50 -14.89 16.52
C VAL A 473 -5.96 -14.60 17.93
N PHE A 474 -6.31 -15.43 18.91
CA PHE A 474 -5.90 -15.26 20.32
C PHE A 474 -5.00 -16.40 20.82
N SER A 475 -4.40 -17.16 19.89
CA SER A 475 -3.41 -18.17 20.26
C SER A 475 -2.18 -17.50 20.90
N LEU A 476 -1.49 -18.25 21.75
CA LEU A 476 -0.17 -17.93 22.30
C LEU A 476 0.89 -18.94 21.82
N GLY A 477 0.54 -19.79 20.84
CA GLY A 477 1.49 -20.70 20.19
C GLY A 477 2.58 -19.92 19.46
N SER A 478 3.77 -20.51 19.36
CA SER A 478 4.98 -19.82 18.92
C SER A 478 4.87 -19.14 17.55
N ASP A 479 4.25 -19.81 16.59
CA ASP A 479 4.08 -19.38 15.20
C ASP A 479 2.61 -19.11 14.85
N GLU A 480 1.77 -18.96 15.90
CA GLU A 480 0.33 -18.66 15.80
C GLU A 480 0.00 -17.32 16.46
N GLY A 481 0.49 -17.07 17.67
CA GLY A 481 0.13 -15.91 18.47
C GLY A 481 0.84 -14.64 18.04
N CYS A 482 0.07 -13.64 17.59
CA CYS A 482 0.61 -12.35 17.17
C CYS A 482 -0.48 -11.26 17.20
N LEU A 483 -0.13 -10.04 17.64
CA LEU A 483 -1.01 -8.87 17.51
C LEU A 483 -1.20 -8.53 16.02
N GLY A 484 -2.39 -8.09 15.62
CA GLY A 484 -2.69 -7.82 14.21
C GLY A 484 -1.69 -6.86 13.55
N GLU A 485 -1.26 -5.84 14.30
CA GLU A 485 -0.33 -4.78 13.89
C GLU A 485 1.03 -5.32 13.44
N VAL A 486 1.55 -6.37 14.10
CA VAL A 486 2.87 -6.97 13.82
C VAL A 486 2.79 -8.26 13.00
N ARG A 487 1.58 -8.67 12.57
CA ARG A 487 1.44 -9.65 11.50
C ARG A 487 1.85 -9.03 10.16
N GLY A 488 2.04 -9.87 9.15
CA GLY A 488 2.36 -9.45 7.80
C GLY A 488 2.22 -10.60 6.82
N ALA A 489 2.70 -10.39 5.59
CA ALA A 489 2.73 -11.42 4.55
C ALA A 489 3.67 -12.62 4.86
N ASN A 490 4.44 -12.54 5.96
CA ASN A 490 5.24 -13.63 6.48
C ASN A 490 4.62 -14.38 7.69
N TYR A 491 3.51 -13.91 8.24
CA TYR A 491 2.76 -14.69 9.23
C TYR A 491 2.33 -16.03 8.58
N PRO A 492 2.55 -17.20 9.22
CA PRO A 492 2.55 -18.49 8.50
C PRO A 492 1.28 -18.77 7.70
N ASN A 493 0.10 -18.48 8.25
CA ASN A 493 -1.16 -18.72 7.53
C ASN A 493 -1.34 -17.76 6.34
N TYR A 494 -0.76 -16.57 6.38
CA TYR A 494 -1.02 -15.49 5.41
C TYR A 494 -0.05 -15.49 4.23
N ALA A 495 0.86 -16.46 4.18
CA ALA A 495 2.03 -16.45 3.32
C ALA A 495 1.76 -16.63 1.81
N MET A 496 0.52 -16.91 1.40
CA MET A 496 0.27 -17.51 0.07
C MET A 496 -0.90 -16.91 -0.71
N ASN A 497 -1.97 -16.48 -0.04
CA ASN A 497 -3.27 -16.35 -0.69
C ASN A 497 -3.73 -14.88 -0.82
N VAL A 498 -4.15 -14.52 -2.03
CA VAL A 498 -4.73 -13.20 -2.36
C VAL A 498 -6.05 -12.92 -1.65
N GLY A 499 -6.44 -11.66 -1.55
CA GLY A 499 -7.73 -11.22 -1.03
C GLY A 499 -7.76 -11.08 0.49
N HIS A 500 -6.60 -11.00 1.14
CA HIS A 500 -6.48 -11.07 2.60
C HIS A 500 -5.53 -10.01 3.17
N GLN A 501 -4.28 -9.95 2.73
CA GLN A 501 -3.25 -9.10 3.35
C GLN A 501 -3.61 -7.60 3.35
N GLY A 502 -4.18 -7.10 2.24
CA GLY A 502 -4.74 -5.74 2.20
C GLY A 502 -5.93 -5.55 3.14
N GLY A 503 -6.78 -6.57 3.26
CA GLY A 503 -7.90 -6.57 4.18
C GLY A 503 -7.50 -6.62 5.66
N TYR A 504 -6.49 -7.41 6.02
CA TYR A 504 -5.95 -7.46 7.38
C TYR A 504 -5.32 -6.13 7.77
N SER A 505 -4.59 -5.49 6.85
CA SER A 505 -4.09 -4.12 7.05
C SER A 505 -5.24 -3.14 7.31
N SER A 506 -6.34 -3.27 6.55
CA SER A 506 -7.54 -2.45 6.74
C SER A 506 -8.16 -2.64 8.13
N VAL A 507 -8.26 -3.89 8.61
CA VAL A 507 -8.77 -4.23 9.94
C VAL A 507 -7.89 -3.65 11.05
N VAL A 508 -6.57 -3.75 10.90
CA VAL A 508 -5.60 -3.14 11.82
C VAL A 508 -5.81 -1.63 11.88
N CYS A 509 -5.81 -0.96 10.73
CA CYS A 509 -6.02 0.48 10.66
C CYS A 509 -7.34 0.92 11.28
N ALA A 510 -8.43 0.17 11.07
CA ALA A 510 -9.73 0.52 11.62
C ALA A 510 -9.74 0.61 13.16
N ALA A 511 -8.94 -0.21 13.85
CA ALA A 511 -8.81 -0.18 15.31
C ALA A 511 -8.21 1.14 15.81
N HIS A 512 -7.32 1.74 15.03
CA HIS A 512 -6.60 2.97 15.35
C HIS A 512 -7.31 4.22 14.79
N ALA A 513 -7.76 4.18 13.53
CA ALA A 513 -8.45 5.26 12.86
C ALA A 513 -9.73 5.66 13.61
N GLY A 514 -10.50 4.70 14.12
CA GLY A 514 -11.68 4.98 14.94
C GLY A 514 -11.35 5.81 16.19
N LYS A 515 -10.19 5.56 16.81
CA LYS A 515 -9.69 6.28 17.98
C LYS A 515 -8.92 7.56 17.63
N LYS A 516 -8.71 7.81 16.34
CA LYS A 516 -7.85 8.89 15.81
C LYS A 516 -6.41 8.80 16.32
N ASP A 517 -5.94 7.59 16.58
CA ASP A 517 -4.53 7.36 16.93
C ASP A 517 -3.65 7.81 15.74
N ALA A 518 -2.51 8.44 16.02
CA ALA A 518 -1.62 9.00 15.01
C ALA A 518 -0.96 7.94 14.12
N PHE A 519 -0.67 6.78 14.71
CA PHE A 519 0.01 5.64 14.09
C PHE A 519 -0.58 4.33 14.62
N CYS A 520 -0.37 3.24 13.89
CA CYS A 520 -0.84 1.90 14.23
C CYS A 520 0.24 1.09 14.96
N ALA A 521 1.49 1.15 14.50
CA ALA A 521 2.58 0.36 15.07
C ALA A 521 3.85 1.17 15.34
N ASN A 522 4.25 2.06 14.43
CA ASN A 522 5.56 2.69 14.45
C ASN A 522 5.48 4.20 14.12
N PRO A 523 5.69 5.09 15.12
CA PRO A 523 5.64 6.53 14.89
C PRO A 523 6.75 7.03 13.96
N LEU A 524 7.88 6.30 13.86
CA LEU A 524 8.97 6.66 12.95
C LEU A 524 8.54 6.48 11.49
N VAL A 525 7.90 5.35 11.18
CA VAL A 525 7.36 5.08 9.84
C VAL A 525 6.29 6.09 9.47
N LYS A 526 5.40 6.43 10.43
CA LYS A 526 4.36 7.44 10.21
C LYS A 526 4.96 8.80 9.83
N SER A 527 5.95 9.27 10.59
CA SER A 527 6.63 10.55 10.33
C SER A 527 7.42 10.53 9.02
N CYS A 528 8.12 9.43 8.71
CA CYS A 528 8.95 9.30 7.51
C CYS A 528 8.18 9.54 6.21
N PHE A 529 6.93 9.07 6.13
CA PHE A 529 6.10 9.23 4.94
C PHE A 529 5.21 10.47 4.97
N ALA A 530 5.28 11.29 6.02
CA ALA A 530 4.60 12.58 6.07
C ALA A 530 5.39 13.66 5.30
N ASP A 531 5.72 13.35 4.05
CA ASP A 531 6.55 14.17 3.19
C ASP A 531 5.97 14.25 1.78
N ASP A 532 5.60 15.46 1.36
CA ASP A 532 5.00 15.71 0.06
C ASP A 532 6.02 15.61 -1.09
N LEU A 533 7.34 15.58 -0.80
CA LEU A 533 8.38 15.35 -1.82
C LEU A 533 8.43 13.90 -2.32
N VAL A 534 7.93 12.94 -1.54
CA VAL A 534 7.83 11.55 -1.99
C VAL A 534 6.93 11.49 -3.23
N ASN A 535 7.39 10.81 -4.27
CA ASN A 535 6.80 10.82 -5.59
C ASN A 535 5.33 10.34 -5.60
N PHE A 536 5.03 9.29 -4.86
CA PHE A 536 3.67 8.77 -4.68
C PHE A 536 2.93 9.53 -3.57
N ASP A 537 1.68 9.90 -3.84
CA ASP A 537 0.81 10.55 -2.86
C ASP A 537 0.18 9.49 -1.93
N PHE A 538 0.85 9.24 -0.81
CA PHE A 538 0.36 8.31 0.21
C PHE A 538 -0.89 8.81 0.97
N ALA A 539 -1.33 10.07 0.79
CA ALA A 539 -2.56 10.56 1.40
C ALA A 539 -3.82 10.24 0.56
N ASP A 540 -3.66 10.12 -0.77
CA ASP A 540 -4.71 9.70 -1.72
C ASP A 540 -4.24 8.61 -2.71
N PRO A 541 -3.96 7.38 -2.23
CA PRO A 541 -3.58 6.26 -3.10
C PRO A 541 -4.56 6.01 -4.26
N ARG A 542 -5.87 6.11 -4.00
CA ARG A 542 -6.91 5.91 -5.02
C ARG A 542 -6.81 6.94 -6.15
N GLY A 543 -6.70 8.22 -5.81
CA GLY A 543 -6.53 9.28 -6.80
C GLY A 543 -5.27 9.08 -7.65
N ALA A 544 -4.16 8.67 -7.04
CA ALA A 544 -2.92 8.37 -7.76
C ALA A 544 -3.09 7.21 -8.76
N PHE A 545 -3.71 6.10 -8.33
CA PHE A 545 -4.00 4.97 -9.23
C PHE A 545 -4.89 5.37 -10.40
N GLY A 546 -5.92 6.18 -10.13
CA GLY A 546 -6.84 6.68 -11.14
C GLY A 546 -6.15 7.56 -12.19
N LYS A 547 -5.35 8.53 -11.75
CA LYS A 547 -4.56 9.39 -12.66
C LYS A 547 -3.63 8.58 -13.55
N ALA A 548 -2.93 7.60 -12.97
CA ALA A 548 -2.05 6.73 -13.73
C ALA A 548 -2.82 5.80 -14.70
N ALA A 549 -4.02 5.35 -14.36
CA ALA A 549 -4.86 4.56 -15.26
C ALA A 549 -5.29 5.38 -16.49
N LEU A 550 -5.46 6.70 -16.34
CA LEU A 550 -5.69 7.63 -17.45
C LEU A 550 -4.40 8.01 -18.20
N ARG A 551 -3.24 7.52 -17.75
CA ARG A 551 -1.89 7.90 -18.24
C ARG A 551 -1.57 9.39 -18.01
N GLU A 552 -2.08 9.95 -16.92
CA GLU A 552 -1.93 11.35 -16.51
C GLU A 552 -1.05 11.50 -15.26
N TRP A 553 -0.34 10.44 -14.87
CA TRP A 553 0.60 10.48 -13.74
C TRP A 553 1.98 10.92 -14.21
N ASP A 554 2.48 12.00 -13.61
CA ASP A 554 3.72 12.70 -14.00
C ASP A 554 4.84 12.61 -12.95
N ARG A 555 4.60 11.96 -11.81
CA ARG A 555 5.57 11.85 -10.70
C ARG A 555 6.40 10.57 -10.74
N CYS A 556 6.60 9.94 -11.90
CA CYS A 556 7.45 8.76 -12.02
C CYS A 556 8.94 9.12 -11.88
N ALA A 557 9.68 8.34 -11.10
CA ALA A 557 11.12 8.45 -10.97
C ALA A 557 11.85 7.25 -11.61
N GLY A 558 13.17 7.42 -11.81
CA GLY A 558 14.07 6.35 -12.28
C GLY A 558 13.96 5.98 -13.76
N GLU A 559 13.29 6.80 -14.57
CA GLU A 559 13.28 6.65 -16.02
C GLU A 559 14.67 6.90 -16.63
N ARG A 560 14.95 6.26 -17.78
CA ARG A 560 16.28 6.29 -18.42
C ARG A 560 16.32 7.07 -19.72
N ALA A 561 15.28 7.85 -20.01
CA ALA A 561 15.18 8.61 -21.25
C ALA A 561 16.39 9.54 -21.48
N PHE A 562 16.96 10.09 -20.40
CA PHE A 562 18.12 10.99 -20.44
C PHE A 562 19.37 10.38 -21.11
N VAL A 563 19.57 9.06 -20.98
CA VAL A 563 20.77 8.35 -21.50
C VAL A 563 20.47 7.42 -22.66
N ILE A 564 19.22 7.40 -23.15
CA ILE A 564 18.79 6.55 -24.27
C ILE A 564 18.69 7.42 -25.53
N PRO A 565 19.23 6.98 -26.69
CA PRO A 565 19.10 7.73 -27.92
C PRO A 565 17.62 7.92 -28.30
N ALA A 566 17.30 9.09 -28.87
CA ALA A 566 15.99 9.33 -29.49
C ALA A 566 15.69 8.23 -30.51
N LYS A 567 14.48 7.67 -30.45
CA LYS A 567 14.02 6.58 -31.33
C LYS A 567 13.07 7.05 -32.40
#